data_AF-A0A1H7MZC3-F1
#
_entry.id   AF-A0A1H7MZC3-F1
#
_cell.length_a   1.000
_cell.length_b   1.000
_cell.length_c   1.000
_cell.angle_alpha   90.00
_cell.angle_beta   90.00
_cell.angle_gamma   90.00
#
_symmetry.space_group_name_H-M   'P 1'
#
loop_
_entity.id
_entity.type
_entity.pdbx_description
1 polymer ?
#
loop_
_entity_poly.entity_id
_entity_poly.type
_entity_poly.pdbx_seq_one_letter_code
_entity_poly.pdbx_strand_id
1 'polypeptide(L)'
;MKVALMAPTIEQSYCWLFTRNQQVIGVHKTDGWCTRLRDEEPIFFSNEEPCMLIMILLELKVSEFDEHLSAAVHLAPEFASSIQQFPLTMLIKYVFHSCYSDYWPDKAMNWLDEKPRLLPLFVDELEHMYTHKVMSQSLRHRARRMWRSVTRDDPSVVRHMRHAHG
;
A
#
# COMPACT_ATOMS: atom_id res chain seq x y z
N MET A 1 -8.76 14.85 -7.22
CA MET A 1 -8.50 14.29 -8.57
C MET A 1 -8.28 12.81 -8.40
N LYS A 2 -9.04 11.96 -9.11
CA LYS A 2 -9.11 10.51 -8.88
C LYS A 2 -8.12 9.77 -9.80
N VAL A 3 -7.51 8.70 -9.30
CA VAL A 3 -6.78 7.75 -10.17
C VAL A 3 -7.77 7.00 -11.06
N ALA A 4 -7.39 6.74 -12.31
CA ALA A 4 -8.17 5.96 -13.25
C ALA A 4 -7.54 4.58 -13.47
N LEU A 5 -8.39 3.56 -13.43
CA LEU A 5 -8.05 2.22 -13.93
C LEU A 5 -7.95 2.30 -15.46
N MET A 6 -6.92 1.72 -16.05
CA MET A 6 -6.76 1.66 -17.50
C MET A 6 -6.56 0.22 -17.95
N ALA A 7 -7.01 -0.10 -19.17
CA ALA A 7 -6.67 -1.39 -19.76
C ALA A 7 -5.13 -1.56 -19.79
N PRO A 8 -4.60 -2.77 -19.51
CA PRO A 8 -3.17 -3.01 -19.52
C PRO A 8 -2.54 -2.52 -20.82
N THR A 9 -1.64 -1.54 -20.70
CA THR A 9 -0.94 -0.97 -21.85
C THR A 9 0.50 -1.42 -21.81
N ILE A 10 0.86 -2.27 -22.77
CA ILE A 10 2.20 -2.86 -22.85
C ILE A 10 3.09 -1.95 -23.69
N GLU A 11 4.21 -1.54 -23.11
CA GLU A 11 5.24 -0.74 -23.75
C GLU A 11 6.59 -1.38 -23.48
N GLN A 12 7.16 -2.06 -24.47
CA GLN A 12 8.41 -2.81 -24.35
C GLN A 12 8.36 -3.81 -23.17
N SER A 13 9.06 -3.51 -22.07
CA SER A 13 9.14 -4.34 -20.86
C SER A 13 8.28 -3.82 -19.71
N TYR A 14 7.36 -2.89 -19.99
CA TYR A 14 6.43 -2.30 -19.02
C TYR A 14 4.99 -2.68 -19.32
N CYS A 15 4.20 -2.81 -18.26
CA CYS A 15 2.76 -2.95 -18.31
C CYS A 15 2.13 -1.89 -17.41
N TRP A 16 1.53 -0.86 -18.02
CA TRP A 16 0.89 0.24 -17.32
C TRP A 16 -0.57 -0.10 -16.98
N LEU A 17 -0.94 0.10 -15.72
CA LEU A 17 -2.21 -0.40 -15.14
C LEU A 17 -3.09 0.73 -14.60
N PHE A 18 -2.51 1.85 -14.22
CA PHE A 18 -3.23 3.01 -13.69
C PHE A 18 -2.70 4.28 -14.35
N THR A 19 -3.58 5.27 -14.45
CA THR A 19 -3.21 6.61 -14.91
C THR A 19 -3.80 7.68 -14.02
N ARG A 20 -3.07 8.77 -13.85
CA ARG A 20 -3.50 9.98 -13.18
C ARG A 20 -2.79 11.17 -13.81
N ASN A 21 -3.54 12.03 -14.49
CA ASN A 21 -2.98 13.16 -15.22
C ASN A 21 -1.94 12.67 -16.25
N GLN A 22 -0.67 13.00 -16.04
CA GLN A 22 0.46 12.59 -16.88
C GLN A 22 1.30 11.50 -16.22
N GLN A 23 0.83 10.93 -15.11
CA GLN A 23 1.49 9.86 -14.38
C GLN A 23 0.85 8.52 -14.76
N VAL A 24 1.68 7.54 -15.09
CA VAL A 24 1.27 6.13 -15.21
C VAL A 24 1.90 5.31 -14.09
N ILE A 25 1.18 4.31 -13.61
CA ILE A 25 1.65 3.38 -12.58
C ILE A 25 1.43 1.97 -13.10
N GLY A 26 2.42 1.11 -12.94
CA GLY A 26 2.38 -0.24 -13.46
C GLY A 26 3.57 -1.05 -13.00
N VAL A 27 3.98 -1.99 -13.84
CA VAL A 27 5.08 -2.90 -13.53
C VAL A 27 6.06 -2.99 -14.67
N HIS A 28 7.34 -3.13 -14.34
CA HIS A 28 8.34 -3.68 -15.22
C HIS A 28 8.33 -5.21 -15.14
N LYS A 29 8.68 -5.88 -16.23
CA LYS A 29 8.64 -7.34 -16.34
C LYS A 29 9.50 -8.07 -15.30
N THR A 30 10.62 -7.48 -14.89
CA THR A 30 11.56 -8.08 -13.93
C THR A 30 11.76 -7.25 -12.67
N ASP A 31 11.69 -5.92 -12.77
CA ASP A 31 12.14 -5.03 -11.70
C ASP A 31 11.00 -4.57 -10.79
N GLY A 32 9.79 -5.10 -11.04
CA GLY A 32 8.62 -4.90 -10.19
C GLY A 32 7.88 -3.60 -10.47
N TRP A 33 7.22 -3.08 -9.44
CA TRP A 33 6.32 -1.93 -9.57
C TRP A 33 7.08 -0.62 -9.78
N CYS A 34 6.55 0.21 -10.67
CA CYS A 34 7.12 1.51 -11.00
C CYS A 34 6.04 2.53 -11.39
N THR A 35 6.44 3.79 -11.47
CA THR A 35 5.65 4.88 -12.03
C THR A 35 6.48 5.71 -13.00
N ARG A 36 5.85 6.29 -14.00
CA ARG A 36 6.47 7.26 -14.91
C ARG A 36 5.65 8.52 -14.95
N LEU A 37 6.30 9.67 -14.85
CA LEU A 37 5.71 10.98 -15.06
C LEU A 37 6.06 11.47 -16.46
N ARG A 38 5.06 11.69 -17.31
CA ARG A 38 5.25 12.07 -18.72
C ARG A 38 6.18 11.06 -19.43
N ASP A 39 7.26 11.58 -19.99
CA ASP A 39 8.28 10.86 -20.75
C ASP A 39 9.60 10.76 -19.97
N GLU A 40 9.56 10.94 -18.63
CA GLU A 40 10.72 10.77 -17.76
C GLU A 40 11.08 9.28 -17.57
N GLU A 41 12.24 9.01 -16.97
CA GLU A 41 12.62 7.66 -16.60
C GLU A 41 11.68 7.08 -15.52
N PRO A 42 11.31 5.78 -15.60
CA PRO A 42 10.51 5.15 -14.57
C PRO A 42 11.18 5.14 -13.19
N ILE A 43 10.39 5.46 -12.16
CA ILE A 43 10.79 5.40 -10.75
C ILE A 43 10.26 4.10 -10.17
N PHE A 44 11.16 3.26 -9.65
CA PHE A 44 10.84 1.97 -9.05
C PHE A 44 10.59 2.08 -7.54
N PHE A 45 9.66 1.28 -7.02
CA PHE A 45 9.34 1.24 -5.58
C PHE A 45 10.21 0.23 -4.83
N SER A 46 11.54 0.44 -4.86
CA SER A 46 12.50 -0.42 -4.17
C SER A 46 12.68 -0.09 -2.68
N ASN A 47 12.17 1.06 -2.24
CA ASN A 47 12.14 1.51 -0.84
C ASN A 47 10.90 2.38 -0.58
N GLU A 48 10.69 2.80 0.67
CA GLU A 48 9.47 3.48 1.12
C GLU A 48 9.26 4.88 0.52
N GLU A 49 10.32 5.62 0.19
CA GLU A 49 10.22 7.04 -0.19
C GLU A 49 9.40 7.24 -1.49
N PRO A 50 9.66 6.49 -2.59
CA PRO A 50 8.84 6.52 -3.79
C PRO A 50 7.37 6.12 -3.59
N CYS A 51 6.99 5.46 -2.48
CA CYS A 51 5.60 5.09 -2.23
C CYS A 51 4.66 6.31 -2.15
N MET A 52 5.20 7.50 -1.86
CA MET A 52 4.44 8.75 -1.89
C MET A 52 3.70 8.96 -3.22
N LEU A 53 4.28 8.49 -4.32
CA LEU A 53 3.76 8.67 -5.68
C LEU A 53 2.57 7.76 -5.99
N ILE A 54 2.33 6.73 -5.18
CA ILE A 54 1.26 5.75 -5.37
C ILE A 54 0.24 5.72 -4.23
N MET A 55 0.35 6.62 -3.25
CA MET A 55 -0.66 6.77 -2.18
C MET A 55 -2.07 7.00 -2.74
N ILE A 56 -2.17 7.63 -3.91
CA ILE A 56 -3.44 7.85 -4.60
C ILE A 56 -4.20 6.54 -4.91
N LEU A 57 -3.50 5.41 -5.02
CA LEU A 57 -4.14 4.11 -5.21
C LEU A 57 -5.00 3.72 -4.01
N LEU A 58 -4.71 4.21 -2.80
CA LEU A 58 -5.53 3.99 -1.60
C LEU A 58 -6.91 4.67 -1.68
N GLU A 59 -7.16 5.54 -2.66
CA GLU A 59 -8.49 6.06 -2.92
C GLU A 59 -9.43 5.05 -3.57
N LEU A 60 -8.88 4.01 -4.20
CA LEU A 60 -9.65 2.90 -4.76
C LEU A 60 -10.18 2.02 -3.62
N LYS A 61 -11.34 1.38 -3.87
CA LYS A 61 -11.77 0.27 -3.03
C LYS A 61 -10.84 -0.91 -3.25
N VAL A 62 -10.62 -1.71 -2.20
CA VAL A 62 -9.75 -2.89 -2.32
C VAL A 62 -10.28 -3.87 -3.37
N SER A 63 -11.61 -4.07 -3.44
CA SER A 63 -12.22 -4.94 -4.45
C SER A 63 -11.96 -4.46 -5.88
N GLU A 64 -12.13 -3.16 -6.14
CA GLU A 64 -11.88 -2.56 -7.46
C GLU A 64 -10.41 -2.71 -7.86
N PHE A 65 -9.50 -2.54 -6.91
CA PHE A 65 -8.06 -2.73 -7.12
C PHE A 65 -7.72 -4.19 -7.42
N ASP A 66 -8.16 -5.13 -6.59
CA ASP A 66 -7.87 -6.56 -6.74
C ASP A 66 -8.47 -7.13 -8.03
N GLU A 67 -9.71 -6.76 -8.38
CA GLU A 67 -10.36 -7.15 -9.64
C GLU A 67 -9.57 -6.64 -10.85
N HIS A 68 -9.10 -5.39 -10.79
CA HIS A 68 -8.29 -4.79 -11.85
C HIS A 68 -6.97 -5.53 -12.05
N LEU A 69 -6.26 -5.84 -10.97
CA LEU A 69 -5.01 -6.61 -11.05
C LEU A 69 -5.24 -8.03 -11.58
N SER A 70 -6.33 -8.69 -11.16
CA SER A 70 -6.70 -10.02 -11.64
C SER A 70 -6.97 -10.02 -13.15
N ALA A 71 -7.72 -9.03 -13.65
CA ALA A 71 -7.95 -8.86 -15.07
C ALA A 71 -6.65 -8.58 -15.84
N ALA A 72 -5.76 -7.75 -15.27
CA ALA A 72 -4.46 -7.45 -15.88
C ALA A 72 -3.56 -8.69 -16.00
N VAL A 73 -3.53 -9.55 -14.98
CA VAL A 73 -2.81 -10.83 -15.01
C VAL A 73 -3.34 -11.74 -16.12
N HIS A 74 -4.64 -11.75 -16.36
CA HIS A 74 -5.23 -12.56 -17.44
C HIS A 74 -4.87 -12.04 -18.83
N LEU A 75 -4.83 -10.71 -19.00
CA LEU A 75 -4.55 -10.05 -20.28
C LEU A 75 -3.06 -9.98 -20.62
N ALA A 76 -2.18 -9.94 -19.61
CA ALA A 76 -0.74 -9.79 -19.76
C ALA A 76 0.01 -10.78 -18.82
N PRO A 77 -0.15 -12.11 -19.04
CA PRO A 77 0.34 -13.15 -18.14
C PRO A 77 1.87 -13.13 -17.95
N GLU A 78 2.62 -12.61 -18.90
CA GLU A 78 4.07 -12.44 -18.81
C GLU A 78 4.51 -11.42 -17.75
N PHE A 79 3.57 -10.60 -17.24
CA PHE A 79 3.79 -9.66 -16.13
C PHE A 79 3.22 -10.16 -14.80
N ALA A 80 2.58 -11.34 -14.76
CA ALA A 80 1.79 -11.80 -13.63
C ALA A 80 2.56 -11.79 -12.30
N SER A 81 3.81 -12.24 -12.31
CA SER A 81 4.67 -12.23 -11.13
C SER A 81 4.89 -10.81 -10.59
N SER A 82 5.18 -9.85 -11.45
CA SER A 82 5.37 -8.45 -11.03
C SER A 82 4.07 -7.83 -10.53
N ILE A 83 2.94 -8.06 -11.23
CA ILE A 83 1.62 -7.53 -10.85
C ILE A 83 1.22 -8.01 -9.45
N GLN A 84 1.44 -9.29 -9.15
CA GLN A 84 1.09 -9.87 -7.84
C GLN A 84 1.94 -9.34 -6.69
N GLN A 85 3.10 -8.73 -6.97
CA GLN A 85 4.03 -8.19 -5.98
C GLN A 85 3.79 -6.70 -5.68
N PHE A 86 2.53 -6.26 -5.64
CA PHE A 86 2.21 -4.87 -5.28
C PHE A 86 2.80 -4.51 -3.91
N PRO A 87 3.56 -3.41 -3.76
CA PRO A 87 4.26 -3.04 -2.54
C PRO A 87 3.32 -2.46 -1.47
N LEU A 88 2.21 -3.15 -1.17
CA LEU A 88 1.18 -2.68 -0.24
C LEU A 88 1.73 -2.45 1.17
N THR A 89 2.56 -3.36 1.67
CA THR A 89 3.15 -3.26 3.01
C THR A 89 4.01 -2.01 3.13
N MET A 90 4.88 -1.78 2.14
CA MET A 90 5.75 -0.63 2.08
C MET A 90 4.95 0.68 1.99
N LEU A 91 3.90 0.70 1.16
CA LEU A 91 3.00 1.85 1.03
C LEU A 91 2.28 2.18 2.35
N ILE A 92 1.73 1.19 3.05
CA ILE A 92 1.02 1.42 4.31
C ILE A 92 1.98 1.91 5.41
N LYS A 93 3.18 1.31 5.51
CA LYS A 93 4.22 1.78 6.44
C LYS A 93 4.59 3.24 6.18
N TYR A 94 4.87 3.58 4.92
CA TYR A 94 5.17 4.95 4.52
C TYR A 94 4.05 5.92 4.95
N VAL A 95 2.79 5.57 4.71
CA VAL A 95 1.63 6.40 5.08
C VAL A 95 1.58 6.64 6.59
N PHE A 96 1.75 5.60 7.41
CA PHE A 96 1.67 5.71 8.86
C PHE A 96 2.83 6.49 9.49
N HIS A 97 4.01 6.49 8.86
CA HIS A 97 5.18 7.20 9.39
C HIS A 97 5.39 8.61 8.83
N SER A 98 4.98 8.85 7.58
CA SER A 98 5.36 10.09 6.87
C SER A 98 4.21 11.09 6.73
N CYS A 99 2.95 10.68 6.94
CA CYS A 99 1.82 11.58 6.78
C CYS A 99 1.45 12.29 8.08
N TYR A 100 1.40 13.62 8.04
CA TYR A 100 0.97 14.45 9.17
C TYR A 100 -0.52 14.82 9.13
N SER A 101 -1.23 14.44 8.07
CA SER A 101 -2.67 14.65 7.92
C SER A 101 -3.44 13.35 8.06
N ASP A 102 -4.66 13.40 8.59
CA ASP A 102 -5.54 12.24 8.75
C ASP A 102 -5.94 11.55 7.44
N TYR A 103 -5.95 12.26 6.31
CA TYR A 103 -6.54 11.75 5.07
C TYR A 103 -5.95 10.42 4.60
N TRP A 104 -4.62 10.36 4.44
CA TRP A 104 -3.95 9.15 3.92
C TRP A 104 -3.94 8.00 4.92
N PRO A 105 -3.64 8.22 6.22
CA PRO A 105 -3.79 7.17 7.22
C PRO A 105 -5.20 6.61 7.31
N ASP A 106 -6.25 7.43 7.15
CA ASP A 106 -7.63 6.92 7.09
C ASP A 106 -7.85 5.99 5.89
N LYS A 107 -7.34 6.38 4.71
CA LYS A 107 -7.40 5.53 3.50
C LYS A 107 -6.63 4.21 3.67
N ALA A 108 -5.44 4.24 4.27
CA ALA A 108 -4.69 3.03 4.58
C ALA A 108 -5.43 2.13 5.59
N MET A 109 -6.07 2.70 6.62
CA MET A 109 -6.89 1.94 7.55
C MET A 109 -8.12 1.32 6.88
N ASN A 110 -8.76 2.00 5.92
CA ASN A 110 -9.87 1.42 5.15
C ASN A 110 -9.41 0.15 4.40
N TRP A 111 -8.22 0.19 3.79
CA TRP A 111 -7.64 -0.99 3.15
C TRP A 111 -7.34 -2.12 4.14
N LEU A 112 -6.85 -1.82 5.34
CA LEU A 112 -6.58 -2.82 6.37
C LEU A 112 -7.86 -3.45 6.94
N ASP A 113 -8.95 -2.68 7.07
CA ASP A 113 -10.26 -3.21 7.46
C ASP A 113 -10.79 -4.22 6.42
N GLU A 114 -10.54 -3.97 5.13
CA GLU A 114 -10.92 -4.89 4.05
C GLU A 114 -9.93 -6.07 3.90
N LYS A 115 -8.70 -5.95 4.40
CA LYS A 115 -7.66 -7.00 4.38
C LYS A 115 -7.16 -7.34 5.81
N PRO A 116 -8.01 -7.88 6.71
CA PRO A 116 -7.65 -8.11 8.11
C PRO A 116 -6.49 -9.09 8.30
N ARG A 117 -6.24 -9.98 7.34
CA ARG A 117 -5.10 -10.91 7.34
C ARG A 117 -3.74 -10.21 7.29
N LEU A 118 -3.69 -8.95 6.85
CA LEU A 118 -2.46 -8.17 6.81
C LEU A 118 -2.17 -7.44 8.13
N LEU A 119 -3.15 -7.28 9.02
CA LEU A 119 -2.98 -6.55 10.28
C LEU A 119 -1.79 -7.02 11.13
N PRO A 120 -1.46 -8.33 11.24
CA PRO A 120 -0.28 -8.77 11.98
C PRO A 120 1.05 -8.22 11.46
N LEU A 121 1.12 -7.80 10.19
CA LEU A 121 2.31 -7.21 9.58
C LEU A 121 2.54 -5.75 9.98
N PHE A 122 1.55 -5.13 10.64
CA PHE A 122 1.54 -3.69 10.96
C PHE A 122 1.40 -3.40 12.47
N VAL A 123 1.75 -4.34 13.34
CA VAL A 123 1.53 -4.17 14.78
C VAL A 123 2.29 -2.97 15.34
N ASP A 124 3.55 -2.80 14.94
CA ASP A 124 4.39 -1.69 15.37
C ASP A 124 3.85 -0.36 14.84
N GLU A 125 3.42 -0.34 13.59
CA GLU A 125 2.89 0.86 12.96
C GLU A 125 1.52 1.25 13.53
N LEU A 126 0.67 0.26 13.85
CA LEU A 126 -0.60 0.51 14.55
C LEU A 126 -0.35 1.03 15.97
N GLU A 127 0.68 0.52 16.66
CA GLU A 127 1.10 1.03 17.98
C GLU A 127 1.60 2.46 17.91
N HIS A 128 2.48 2.75 16.96
CA HIS A 128 2.95 4.09 16.66
C HIS A 128 1.77 5.03 16.41
N MET A 129 0.85 4.65 15.51
CA MET A 129 -0.30 5.47 15.15
C MET A 129 -1.22 5.81 16.32
N TYR A 130 -1.54 4.86 17.21
CA TYR A 130 -2.44 5.16 18.34
C TYR A 130 -1.79 5.99 19.46
N THR A 131 -0.45 6.01 19.53
CA THR A 131 0.32 6.80 20.50
C THR A 131 0.75 8.16 19.94
N HIS A 132 0.76 8.34 18.61
CA HIS A 132 1.22 9.55 17.95
C HIS A 132 0.21 10.71 18.04
N LYS A 133 0.57 11.78 18.76
CA LYS A 133 -0.36 12.89 19.09
C LYS A 133 -0.78 13.75 17.90
N VAL A 134 -0.06 13.71 16.79
CA VAL A 134 -0.40 14.50 15.58
C VAL A 134 -1.67 13.96 14.90
N MET A 135 -1.93 12.66 14.99
CA MET A 135 -3.14 12.05 14.42
C MET A 135 -4.38 12.43 15.23
N SER A 136 -5.55 12.58 14.60
CA SER A 136 -6.77 12.85 15.35
C SER A 136 -7.14 11.74 16.33
N GLN A 137 -7.94 12.10 17.32
CA GLN A 137 -8.47 11.14 18.29
C GLN A 137 -9.20 9.98 17.60
N SER A 138 -9.98 10.24 16.55
CA SER A 138 -10.72 9.21 15.81
C SER A 138 -9.78 8.14 15.24
N LEU A 139 -8.72 8.56 14.53
CA LEU A 139 -7.74 7.64 13.97
C LEU A 139 -6.97 6.87 15.04
N ARG A 140 -6.55 7.54 16.13
CA ARG A 140 -5.87 6.86 17.23
C ARG A 140 -6.75 5.78 17.87
N HIS A 141 -8.05 6.04 18.05
CA HIS A 141 -8.98 5.02 18.55
C HIS A 141 -9.15 3.87 17.56
N ARG A 142 -9.21 4.15 16.26
CA ARG A 142 -9.31 3.10 15.22
C ARG A 142 -8.04 2.22 15.18
N ALA A 143 -6.86 2.83 15.14
CA ALA A 143 -5.57 2.12 15.24
C ALA A 143 -5.50 1.25 16.50
N ARG A 144 -5.90 1.79 17.66
CA ARG A 144 -5.93 1.04 18.91
C ARG A 144 -6.86 -0.16 18.87
N ARG A 145 -8.02 -0.07 18.20
CA ARG A 145 -8.95 -1.19 18.03
C ARG A 145 -8.31 -2.30 17.18
N MET A 146 -7.71 -1.95 16.05
CA MET A 146 -7.01 -2.89 15.17
C MET A 146 -5.81 -3.55 15.86
N TRP A 147 -5.00 -2.77 16.57
CA TRP A 147 -3.88 -3.30 17.36
C TRP A 147 -4.38 -4.29 18.42
N ARG A 148 -5.47 -3.98 19.12
CA ARG A 148 -6.08 -4.88 20.11
C ARG A 148 -6.63 -6.17 19.51
N SER A 149 -7.19 -6.16 18.31
CA SER A 149 -7.67 -7.40 17.69
C SER A 149 -6.51 -8.34 17.42
N VAL A 150 -5.41 -7.84 16.86
CA VAL A 150 -4.22 -8.67 16.59
C VAL A 150 -3.61 -9.23 17.87
N THR A 151 -3.39 -8.37 18.87
CA THR A 151 -2.67 -8.73 20.10
C THR A 151 -3.49 -9.58 21.08
N ARG A 152 -4.82 -9.54 20.99
CA ARG A 152 -5.70 -10.43 21.76
C ARG A 152 -5.78 -11.82 21.15
N ASP A 153 -5.82 -11.88 19.81
CA ASP A 153 -5.96 -13.15 19.08
C ASP A 153 -4.65 -13.95 19.07
N ASP A 154 -3.50 -13.27 19.14
CA ASP A 154 -2.19 -13.90 19.35
C ASP A 154 -1.25 -13.05 20.24
N PRO A 155 -1.17 -13.36 21.55
CA PRO A 155 -0.28 -12.66 22.48
C PRO A 155 1.23 -12.86 22.18
N SER A 156 1.60 -13.85 21.38
CA SER A 156 3.01 -14.15 21.05
C SER A 156 3.61 -13.15 20.07
N VAL A 157 2.77 -12.48 19.29
CA VAL A 157 3.13 -11.37 18.38
C VAL A 157 3.75 -10.20 19.16
N VAL A 158 3.29 -9.96 20.40
CA VAL A 158 3.84 -8.92 21.29
C VAL A 158 5.13 -9.37 21.99
N ARG A 159 5.32 -10.69 22.20
CA ARG A 159 6.47 -11.23 22.96
C ARG A 159 7.78 -11.23 22.16
N HIS A 160 7.73 -11.34 20.84
CA HIS A 160 8.92 -11.24 19.99
C HIS A 160 9.51 -9.82 19.95
N MET A 161 8.76 -8.81 20.38
CA MET A 161 9.16 -7.40 20.32
C MET A 161 9.93 -6.91 21.55
N ARG A 162 9.82 -7.60 22.70
CA ARG A 162 10.56 -7.22 23.92
C ARG A 162 11.98 -7.81 24.01
N HIS A 163 12.33 -8.76 23.16
CA HIS A 163 13.64 -9.43 23.18
C HIS A 163 14.58 -8.97 22.06
N ALA A 164 14.14 -8.11 21.13
CA ALA A 164 14.98 -7.61 20.03
C ALA A 164 15.79 -6.34 20.38
N HIS A 165 15.62 -5.78 21.58
CA HIS A 165 16.38 -4.61 22.08
C HIS A 165 17.03 -4.88 23.46
N GLY A 166 17.44 -6.12 23.71
CA GLY A 166 18.26 -6.51 24.86
C GLY A 166 19.72 -6.62 24.49
#